data_AF-A0A6M3L3J9-F1
#
_entry.id   AF-A0A6M3L3J9-F1
#
_cell.length_a   1.000
_cell.length_b   1.000
_cell.length_c   1.000
_cell.angle_alpha   90.00
_cell.angle_beta   90.00
_cell.angle_gamma   90.00
#
_symmetry.space_group_name_H-M   'P 1'
#
loop_
_entity.id
_entity.type
_entity.pdbx_description
1 polymer ?
#
loop_
_entity_poly.entity_id
_entity_poly.type
_entity_poly.pdbx_seq_one_letter_code
_entity_poly.pdbx_strand_id
1 'polypeptide(L)'
;MVKDLFEQFFQEHDGENVEFSDPSNLNQCMDLAFSWCDFIGIPYSSIRHLYAYQVFSEPTTDTKKYFKLISNTSEGIPECGDLVVFGQKVGASGHISIANGIGDLKTFQSFDQNWGTTVKEKKCRIVTHTYTGVLGWLRPILTNLPTALKDTIINWDDEEGNRHEVGWYVRELFGEKEEKEKLAGEVATWRGMYETCQKDGSSLRQDVLLKTKEIYTLSDDKKSIVGQLDNAREELEGLRVKNEELTRKISNLGDTIQKLQTKMTVLENSKEITSKDIFNFIKSKFIGGGKNA
;
A
#
# COMPACT_ATOMS: atom_id res chain seq x y z
N MET A 1 19.09 -7.40 42.42
CA MET A 1 18.11 -6.93 41.40
C MET A 1 18.65 -6.98 39.97
N VAL A 2 19.43 -6.01 39.46
CA VAL A 2 19.87 -6.04 38.04
C VAL A 2 20.67 -7.31 37.73
N LYS A 3 21.56 -7.71 38.66
CA LYS A 3 22.37 -8.93 38.53
C LYS A 3 21.52 -10.20 38.43
N ASP A 4 20.45 -10.30 39.21
CA ASP A 4 19.58 -11.48 39.23
C ASP A 4 18.71 -11.54 37.96
N LEU A 5 18.23 -10.38 37.48
CA LEU A 5 17.56 -10.26 36.19
C LEU A 5 18.49 -10.66 35.04
N PHE A 6 19.76 -10.23 35.09
CA PHE A 6 20.74 -10.62 34.09
C PHE A 6 21.01 -12.12 34.10
N GLU A 7 21.13 -12.73 35.28
CA GLU A 7 21.33 -14.18 35.40
C GLU A 7 20.16 -14.97 34.81
N GLN A 8 18.91 -14.55 35.08
CA GLN A 8 17.72 -15.15 34.47
C GLN A 8 17.74 -15.02 32.94
N PHE A 9 17.96 -13.80 32.45
CA PHE A 9 18.04 -13.53 31.02
C PHE A 9 19.17 -14.31 30.34
N PHE A 10 20.32 -14.43 31.00
CA PHE A 10 21.45 -15.21 30.52
C PHE A 10 21.08 -16.69 30.39
N GLN A 11 20.45 -17.28 31.42
CA GLN A 11 20.02 -18.68 31.40
C GLN A 11 19.00 -18.97 30.30
N GLU A 12 18.13 -18.02 29.96
CA GLU A 12 17.13 -18.16 28.90
C GLU A 12 17.72 -18.09 27.49
N HIS A 13 18.84 -17.37 27.31
CA HIS A 13 19.34 -17.02 25.97
C HIS A 13 20.75 -17.52 25.65
N ASP A 14 21.53 -18.02 26.61
CA ASP A 14 22.90 -18.49 26.34
C ASP A 14 22.93 -19.62 25.32
N GLY A 15 23.72 -19.45 24.27
CA GLY A 15 23.82 -20.39 23.16
C GLY A 15 22.65 -20.36 22.17
N GLU A 16 21.63 -19.53 22.40
CA GLU A 16 20.48 -19.34 21.51
C GLU A 16 20.66 -18.14 20.58
N ASN A 17 19.75 -18.00 19.61
CA ASN A 17 19.66 -16.81 18.76
C ASN A 17 18.46 -15.96 19.22
N VAL A 18 18.68 -14.66 19.37
CA VAL A 18 17.63 -13.68 19.65
C VAL A 18 17.36 -12.86 18.40
N GLU A 19 16.14 -12.91 17.90
CA GLU A 19 15.63 -12.02 16.84
C GLU A 19 14.48 -11.19 17.41
N PHE A 20 14.53 -9.88 17.24
CA PHE A 20 13.54 -8.98 17.84
C PHE A 20 12.94 -8.00 16.83
N SER A 21 13.71 -7.49 15.87
CA SER A 21 13.36 -6.24 15.19
C SER A 21 13.32 -6.28 13.66
N ASP A 22 14.13 -7.09 12.99
CA ASP A 22 14.23 -7.10 11.53
C ASP A 22 14.33 -8.53 10.98
N PRO A 23 13.21 -9.10 10.47
CA PRO A 23 13.20 -10.46 9.94
C PRO A 23 14.07 -10.65 8.67
N SER A 24 14.60 -9.57 8.09
CA SER A 24 15.51 -9.61 6.94
C SER A 24 16.99 -9.56 7.31
N ASN A 25 17.33 -9.18 8.56
CA ASN A 25 18.70 -9.09 9.05
C ASN A 25 18.81 -9.74 10.43
N LEU A 26 18.77 -11.07 10.44
CA LEU A 26 18.55 -11.83 11.66
C LEU A 26 19.72 -11.82 12.65
N ASN A 27 19.38 -11.86 13.94
CA ASN A 27 20.25 -12.17 15.08
C ASN A 27 21.40 -11.17 15.25
N GLN A 28 21.09 -9.88 15.36
CA GLN A 28 22.08 -8.82 15.54
C GLN A 28 22.34 -8.51 17.01
N CYS A 29 23.42 -7.74 17.27
CA CYS A 29 23.73 -7.25 18.62
C CYS A 29 22.61 -6.36 19.19
N MET A 30 21.93 -5.60 18.32
CA MET A 30 20.79 -4.75 18.70
C MET A 30 19.57 -5.58 19.10
N ASP A 31 19.32 -6.76 18.51
CA ASP A 31 18.18 -7.61 18.89
C ASP A 31 18.33 -8.11 20.33
N LEU A 32 19.54 -8.52 20.72
CA LEU A 32 19.85 -8.90 22.10
C LEU A 32 19.63 -7.72 23.06
N ALA A 33 20.08 -6.52 22.69
CA ALA A 33 19.89 -5.33 23.53
C ALA A 33 18.41 -4.92 23.64
N PHE A 34 17.62 -5.05 22.57
CA PHE A 34 16.17 -4.80 22.61
C PHE A 34 15.46 -5.81 23.50
N SER A 35 15.80 -7.09 23.38
CA SER A 35 15.23 -8.15 24.23
C SER A 35 15.57 -7.93 25.70
N TRP A 36 16.79 -7.47 26.02
CA TRP A 36 17.17 -7.13 27.39
C TRP A 36 16.36 -5.97 27.95
N CYS A 37 16.19 -4.90 27.16
CA CYS A 37 15.34 -3.77 27.54
C CYS A 37 13.90 -4.24 27.84
N ASP A 38 13.31 -5.03 26.94
CA ASP A 38 11.96 -5.58 27.12
C ASP A 38 11.85 -6.43 28.39
N PHE A 39 12.82 -7.33 28.61
CA PHE A 39 12.89 -8.21 29.78
C PHE A 39 12.92 -7.44 31.11
N ILE A 40 13.70 -6.34 31.17
CA ILE A 40 13.77 -5.50 32.38
C ILE A 40 12.69 -4.42 32.45
N GLY A 41 11.72 -4.42 31.51
CA GLY A 41 10.60 -3.48 31.51
C GLY A 41 10.94 -2.06 31.04
N ILE A 42 12.02 -1.88 30.28
CA ILE A 42 12.38 -0.63 29.61
C ILE A 42 11.93 -0.69 28.15
N PRO A 43 11.19 0.31 27.63
CA PRO A 43 10.78 0.30 26.23
C PRO A 43 11.99 0.25 25.29
N TYR A 44 12.14 -0.81 24.49
CA TYR A 44 13.29 -0.96 23.57
C TYR A 44 13.45 0.24 22.60
N SER A 45 12.36 0.98 22.32
CA SER A 45 12.38 2.23 21.56
C SER A 45 13.34 3.28 22.13
N SER A 46 13.65 3.23 23.43
CA SER A 46 14.61 4.13 24.08
C SER A 46 16.06 3.94 23.60
N ILE A 47 16.37 2.82 22.94
CA ILE A 47 17.70 2.54 22.37
C ILE A 47 17.63 2.26 20.87
N ARG A 48 16.50 2.55 20.20
CA ARG A 48 16.32 2.21 18.78
C ARG A 48 17.08 3.18 17.87
N HIS A 49 18.10 2.68 17.20
CA HIS A 49 18.84 3.36 16.14
C HIS A 49 19.15 2.40 14.98
N LEU A 50 19.60 2.96 13.85
CA LEU A 50 20.03 2.16 12.71
C LEU A 50 21.35 1.43 13.01
N TYR A 51 22.27 2.08 13.73
CA TYR A 51 23.56 1.52 14.10
C TYR A 51 23.77 1.53 15.62
N ALA A 52 24.40 0.49 16.15
CA ALA A 52 24.61 0.31 17.59
C ALA A 52 25.39 1.47 18.24
N TYR A 53 26.39 2.03 17.56
CA TYR A 53 27.16 3.15 18.11
C TYR A 53 26.30 4.40 18.39
N GLN A 54 25.19 4.57 17.64
CA GLN A 54 24.32 5.75 17.76
C GLN A 54 23.54 5.76 19.07
N VAL A 55 23.33 4.60 19.70
CA VAL A 55 22.69 4.49 21.03
C VAL A 55 23.41 5.36 22.07
N PHE A 56 24.73 5.49 21.96
CA PHE A 56 25.54 6.33 22.85
C PHE A 56 25.84 7.71 22.27
N SER A 57 26.11 7.83 20.96
CA SER A 57 26.50 9.12 20.37
C SER A 57 25.32 10.06 20.06
N GLU A 58 24.11 9.52 19.93
CA GLU A 58 22.89 10.25 19.55
C GLU A 58 21.71 9.94 20.52
N PRO A 59 21.89 10.04 21.85
CA PRO A 59 20.90 9.57 22.81
C PRO A 59 19.62 10.42 22.75
N THR A 60 18.48 9.73 22.61
CA THR A 60 17.15 10.35 22.59
C THR A 60 16.73 10.83 23.98
N THR A 61 15.63 11.59 24.04
CA THR A 61 15.00 11.95 25.33
C THR A 61 14.61 10.72 26.13
N ASP A 62 14.09 9.68 25.49
CA ASP A 62 13.73 8.42 26.16
C ASP A 62 14.96 7.66 26.63
N THR A 63 16.05 7.66 25.86
CA THR A 63 17.33 7.08 26.29
C THR A 63 17.75 7.66 27.64
N LYS A 64 17.71 8.98 27.78
CA LYS A 64 18.10 9.69 29.01
C LYS A 64 17.09 9.53 30.16
N LYS A 65 15.84 9.20 29.84
CA LYS A 65 14.78 8.93 30.81
C LYS A 65 14.97 7.58 31.50
N TYR A 66 15.37 6.57 30.74
CA TYR A 66 15.49 5.18 31.22
C TYR A 66 16.91 4.76 31.56
N PHE A 67 17.93 5.50 31.09
CA PHE A 67 19.33 5.16 31.31
C PHE A 67 20.17 6.35 31.77
N LYS A 68 21.11 6.07 32.66
CA LYS A 68 22.25 6.94 32.92
C LYS A 68 23.33 6.61 31.91
N LEU A 69 23.72 7.59 31.09
CA LEU A 69 24.85 7.45 30.18
C LEU A 69 26.17 7.67 30.93
N ILE A 70 27.10 6.73 30.81
CA ILE A 70 28.39 6.75 31.47
C ILE A 70 29.47 6.63 30.38
N SER A 71 30.25 7.67 30.18
CA SER A 71 31.36 7.65 29.23
C SER A 71 32.46 6.72 29.71
N ASN A 72 33.11 6.05 28.76
CA ASN A 72 34.28 5.23 29.06
C ASN A 72 35.45 6.12 29.52
N THR A 73 35.96 5.87 30.74
CA THR A 73 37.11 6.56 31.33
C THR A 73 38.14 5.53 31.80
N SER A 74 39.36 5.96 32.12
CA SER A 74 40.43 5.08 32.61
C SER A 74 40.13 4.40 33.95
N GLU A 75 39.05 4.81 34.63
CA GLU A 75 38.64 4.30 35.95
C GLU A 75 37.28 3.59 35.90
N GLY A 76 36.57 3.68 34.77
CA GLY A 76 35.22 3.16 34.65
C GLY A 76 35.22 1.66 34.34
N ILE A 77 34.45 0.90 35.11
CA ILE A 77 34.18 -0.53 34.87
C ILE A 77 32.66 -0.69 34.72
N PRO A 78 32.16 -1.26 33.61
CA PRO A 78 30.74 -1.56 33.46
C PRO A 78 30.24 -2.50 34.56
N GLU A 79 29.05 -2.22 35.08
CA GLU A 79 28.38 -3.07 36.06
C GLU A 79 27.47 -4.09 35.35
N CYS A 80 27.11 -5.14 36.07
CA CYS A 80 26.19 -6.14 35.55
C CYS A 80 24.88 -5.50 35.06
N GLY A 81 24.46 -5.82 33.83
CA GLY A 81 23.28 -5.30 33.17
C GLY A 81 23.46 -3.96 32.45
N ASP A 82 24.64 -3.33 32.53
CA ASP A 82 24.96 -2.15 31.72
C ASP A 82 25.00 -2.53 30.23
N LEU A 83 24.36 -1.71 29.38
CA LEU A 83 24.46 -1.84 27.93
C LEU A 83 25.73 -1.14 27.45
N VAL A 84 26.77 -1.92 27.15
CA VAL A 84 28.08 -1.41 26.70
C VAL A 84 28.08 -1.17 25.20
N VAL A 85 28.39 0.05 24.79
CA VAL A 85 28.33 0.49 23.39
C VAL A 85 29.74 0.72 22.83
N PHE A 86 30.01 0.09 21.70
CA PHE A 86 31.24 0.22 20.94
C PHE A 86 31.02 1.10 19.71
N GLY A 87 31.99 1.96 19.43
CA GLY A 87 32.02 2.81 18.25
C GLY A 87 32.53 2.07 17.02
N GLN A 88 32.81 2.82 15.96
CA GLN A 88 33.09 2.23 14.65
C GLN A 88 34.46 1.54 14.52
N LYS A 89 35.29 1.56 15.58
CA LYS A 89 36.58 0.86 15.61
C LYS A 89 36.45 -0.66 15.56
N VAL A 90 35.29 -1.20 15.96
CA VAL A 90 35.01 -2.65 15.95
C VAL A 90 34.15 -3.09 14.75
N GLY A 91 33.74 -2.15 13.89
CA GLY A 91 32.88 -2.39 12.73
C GLY A 91 32.08 -1.16 12.33
N ALA A 92 31.64 -1.06 11.07
CA ALA A 92 31.00 0.16 10.54
C ALA A 92 29.73 0.57 11.31
N SER A 93 28.99 -0.40 11.85
CA SER A 93 27.75 -0.19 12.61
C SER A 93 27.98 -0.06 14.12
N GLY A 94 29.22 -0.18 14.60
CA GLY A 94 29.53 -0.35 16.01
C GLY A 94 29.01 -1.68 16.57
N HIS A 95 28.93 -1.78 17.90
CA HIS A 95 28.42 -2.96 18.58
C HIS A 95 27.77 -2.57 19.92
N ILE A 96 26.85 -3.40 20.41
CA ILE A 96 26.25 -3.24 21.75
C ILE A 96 26.17 -4.62 22.42
N SER A 97 26.38 -4.64 23.74
CA SER A 97 26.42 -5.87 24.54
C SER A 97 25.93 -5.59 25.96
N ILE A 98 25.67 -6.63 26.75
CA ILE A 98 25.22 -6.48 28.15
C ILE A 98 26.34 -6.94 29.07
N ALA A 99 26.94 -6.03 29.85
CA ALA A 99 28.00 -6.41 30.79
C ALA A 99 27.49 -7.42 31.82
N ASN A 100 28.28 -8.47 32.10
CA ASN A 100 27.92 -9.44 33.13
C ASN A 100 28.43 -9.03 34.54
N GLY A 101 29.17 -7.92 34.63
CA GLY A 101 29.74 -7.39 35.86
C GLY A 101 31.09 -8.01 36.27
N ILE A 102 31.68 -8.87 35.43
CA ILE A 102 33.02 -9.43 35.64
C ILE A 102 34.02 -8.63 34.80
N GLY A 103 34.97 -7.96 35.43
CA GLY A 103 35.99 -7.18 34.74
C GLY A 103 36.88 -6.38 35.67
N ASP A 104 37.84 -5.69 35.06
CA ASP A 104 38.77 -4.76 35.67
C ASP A 104 39.02 -3.57 34.72
N LEU A 105 40.05 -2.75 34.99
CA LEU A 105 40.40 -1.59 34.16
C LEU A 105 41.00 -1.95 32.79
N LYS A 106 41.24 -3.23 32.49
CA LYS A 106 41.84 -3.71 31.23
C LYS A 106 40.85 -4.50 30.39
N THR A 107 40.04 -5.33 31.05
CA THR A 107 39.11 -6.25 30.39
C THR A 107 37.78 -6.31 31.12
N PHE A 108 36.72 -6.64 30.40
CA PHE A 108 35.42 -6.94 30.99
C PHE A 108 34.75 -8.05 30.18
N GLN A 109 33.77 -8.71 30.78
CA GLN A 109 32.94 -9.68 30.11
C GLN A 109 31.55 -9.10 29.85
N SER A 110 30.99 -9.44 28.70
CA SER A 110 29.61 -9.12 28.35
C SER A 110 28.95 -10.29 27.64
N PHE A 111 27.62 -10.27 27.67
CA PHE A 111 26.76 -11.12 26.88
C PHE A 111 26.51 -10.46 25.53
N ASP A 112 26.93 -11.15 24.49
CA ASP A 112 27.04 -10.62 23.15
C ASP A 112 26.30 -11.51 22.16
N GLN A 113 25.70 -10.89 21.16
CA GLN A 113 25.24 -11.55 19.95
C GLN A 113 25.88 -10.90 18.73
N ASN A 114 26.27 -11.70 17.74
CA ASN A 114 26.93 -11.25 16.51
C ASN A 114 28.26 -10.52 16.72
N TRP A 115 28.99 -10.84 17.80
CA TRP A 115 30.37 -10.36 17.98
C TRP A 115 31.36 -11.20 17.16
N GLY A 116 31.72 -10.72 15.96
CA GLY A 116 32.67 -11.37 15.04
C GLY A 116 32.12 -11.53 13.60
N THR A 117 32.60 -12.52 12.84
CA THR A 117 32.27 -12.74 11.41
C THR A 117 31.77 -14.14 11.04
N THR A 118 31.61 -15.04 12.00
CA THR A 118 31.30 -16.47 11.82
C THR A 118 29.90 -16.83 12.32
N VAL A 119 29.39 -18.00 11.90
CA VAL A 119 28.03 -18.46 12.27
C VAL A 119 27.90 -18.74 13.76
N LYS A 120 28.95 -19.23 14.42
CA LYS A 120 28.98 -19.38 15.89
C LYS A 120 28.81 -18.03 16.60
N GLU A 121 29.17 -16.95 15.92
CA GLU A 121 29.18 -15.63 16.51
C GLU A 121 27.78 -14.99 16.52
N LYS A 122 26.83 -15.55 15.74
CA LYS A 122 25.41 -15.15 15.72
C LYS A 122 24.61 -15.61 16.93
N LYS A 123 25.12 -16.57 17.72
CA LYS A 123 24.49 -17.01 18.98
C LYS A 123 24.89 -16.09 20.12
N CYS A 124 23.99 -15.89 21.07
CA CYS A 124 24.29 -15.21 22.32
C CYS A 124 25.33 -16.00 23.13
N ARG A 125 26.34 -15.32 23.67
CA ARG A 125 27.37 -15.94 24.52
C ARG A 125 28.12 -14.89 25.32
N ILE A 126 28.83 -15.34 26.35
CA ILE A 126 29.81 -14.48 27.03
C ILE A 126 31.06 -14.27 26.15
N VAL A 127 31.49 -13.02 26.06
CA VAL A 127 32.73 -12.59 25.40
C VAL A 127 33.56 -11.75 26.37
N THR A 128 34.86 -12.03 26.42
CA THR A 128 35.83 -11.15 27.10
C THR A 128 36.34 -10.09 26.13
N HIS A 129 36.15 -8.83 26.50
CA HIS A 129 36.56 -7.66 25.72
C HIS A 129 37.70 -6.91 26.40
N THR A 130 38.41 -6.11 25.60
CA THR A 130 39.15 -4.95 26.12
C THR A 130 38.31 -3.70 25.91
N TYR A 131 38.68 -2.57 26.53
CA TYR A 131 38.02 -1.28 26.31
C TYR A 131 38.26 -0.65 24.92
N THR A 132 38.90 -1.38 24.00
CA THR A 132 39.20 -0.90 22.65
C THR A 132 37.90 -0.61 21.89
N GLY A 133 37.70 0.65 21.53
CA GLY A 133 36.53 1.07 20.76
C GLY A 133 35.26 1.29 21.59
N VAL A 134 35.28 1.06 22.90
CA VAL A 134 34.14 1.35 23.79
C VAL A 134 33.94 2.86 23.91
N LEU A 135 32.73 3.34 23.60
CA LEU A 135 32.32 4.74 23.78
C LEU A 135 31.91 5.01 25.23
N GLY A 136 31.19 4.06 25.82
CA GLY A 136 30.62 4.14 27.15
C GLY A 136 29.52 3.10 27.32
N TRP A 137 28.69 3.26 28.34
CA TRP A 137 27.58 2.36 28.61
C TRP A 137 26.35 3.08 29.12
N LEU A 138 25.20 2.45 28.92
CA LEU A 138 23.89 2.88 29.40
C LEU A 138 23.55 2.03 30.63
N ARG A 139 23.44 2.68 31.78
CA ARG A 139 23.03 2.03 33.03
C ARG A 139 21.52 2.16 33.26
N PRO A 140 20.76 1.05 33.34
CA PRO A 140 19.32 1.09 33.58
C PRO A 140 18.95 1.86 34.85
N ILE A 141 17.96 2.76 34.76
CA ILE A 141 17.35 3.47 35.90
C ILE A 141 16.08 2.73 36.30
N LEU A 142 16.22 1.71 37.16
CA LEU A 142 15.11 0.83 37.52
C LEU A 142 14.06 1.45 38.46
N THR A 143 14.29 2.67 38.97
CA THR A 143 13.30 3.38 39.80
C THR A 143 12.04 3.74 39.02
N ASN A 144 12.07 3.71 37.69
CA ASN A 144 10.93 3.95 36.80
C ASN A 144 10.21 2.68 36.33
N LEU A 145 10.56 1.51 36.88
CA LEU A 145 9.84 0.26 36.57
C LEU A 145 8.46 0.20 37.23
N PRO A 146 7.47 -0.46 36.60
CA PRO A 146 6.19 -0.77 37.24
C PRO A 146 6.42 -1.49 38.58
N THR A 147 5.65 -1.10 39.60
CA THR A 147 5.80 -1.55 41.00
C THR A 147 5.83 -3.08 41.15
N ALA A 148 5.11 -3.82 40.29
CA ALA A 148 5.06 -5.28 40.29
C ALA A 148 6.43 -5.99 40.13
N LEU A 149 7.40 -5.39 39.44
CA LEU A 149 8.76 -5.95 39.33
C LEU A 149 9.61 -5.69 40.57
N LYS A 150 9.32 -4.62 41.33
CA LYS A 150 10.09 -4.26 42.53
C LYS A 150 9.75 -5.16 43.72
N ASP A 151 8.49 -5.56 43.85
CA ASP A 151 8.01 -6.36 44.98
C ASP A 151 8.38 -7.85 44.85
N THR A 152 8.56 -8.34 43.63
CA THR A 152 8.96 -9.75 43.36
C THR A 152 10.44 -10.01 43.73
N ILE A 153 11.29 -8.99 43.70
CA ILE A 153 12.75 -9.13 43.85
C ILE A 153 13.21 -8.93 45.30
N ILE A 154 12.45 -8.23 46.14
CA ILE A 154 12.82 -7.94 47.54
C ILE A 154 12.55 -9.15 48.47
N ASN A 155 11.63 -10.05 48.10
CA ASN A 155 11.20 -11.17 48.96
C ASN A 155 11.97 -12.49 48.73
N TRP A 156 13.17 -12.46 48.15
CA TRP A 156 13.97 -13.67 47.88
C TRP A 156 15.07 -13.96 48.90
N ASP A 157 15.29 -13.07 49.86
CA ASP A 157 16.23 -13.30 50.97
C ASP A 157 15.46 -13.41 52.29
N ASP A 158 14.98 -14.61 52.63
CA ASP A 158 14.82 -15.01 54.03
C ASP A 158 15.53 -16.35 54.32
N GLU A 159 16.22 -16.38 55.46
CA GLU A 159 17.26 -17.36 55.81
C GLU A 159 16.72 -18.74 56.25
N GLU A 160 15.45 -19.09 56.02
CA GLU A 160 14.83 -20.25 56.69
C GLU A 160 14.09 -21.25 55.80
N GLY A 161 14.32 -21.26 54.47
CA GLY A 161 14.03 -22.43 53.64
C GLY A 161 12.58 -22.97 53.70
N ASN A 162 11.61 -22.13 54.05
CA ASN A 162 10.22 -22.53 54.22
C ASN A 162 9.36 -22.00 53.07
N ARG A 163 9.00 -22.90 52.16
CA ARG A 163 7.97 -22.68 51.14
C ARG A 163 6.62 -22.42 51.82
N HIS A 164 6.29 -21.17 52.11
CA HIS A 164 4.92 -20.73 52.39
C HIS A 164 4.75 -19.29 51.93
N GLU A 165 4.39 -19.09 50.65
CA GLU A 165 3.44 -18.04 50.24
C GLU A 165 2.93 -18.21 48.79
N VAL A 166 2.53 -19.44 48.43
CA VAL A 166 1.88 -19.72 47.13
C VAL A 166 0.43 -19.17 47.08
N GLY A 167 -0.07 -18.57 48.16
CA GLY A 167 -1.47 -18.15 48.30
C GLY A 167 -1.84 -16.79 47.69
N TRP A 168 -0.87 -15.89 47.50
CA TRP A 168 -1.08 -14.56 46.90
C TRP A 168 -0.72 -14.53 45.42
N TYR A 169 0.41 -15.15 45.05
CA TYR A 169 0.86 -15.28 43.65
C TYR A 169 -0.18 -16.00 42.77
N VAL A 170 -0.92 -16.95 43.33
CA VAL A 170 -2.04 -17.63 42.66
C VAL A 170 -3.17 -16.65 42.37
N ARG A 171 -3.60 -15.79 43.30
CA ARG A 171 -4.75 -14.90 43.07
C ARG A 171 -4.45 -13.76 42.08
N GLU A 172 -3.23 -13.24 42.08
CA GLU A 172 -2.81 -12.19 41.14
C GLU A 172 -2.49 -12.78 39.75
N LEU A 173 -1.83 -13.95 39.67
CA LEU A 173 -1.67 -14.66 38.40
C LEU A 173 -2.99 -15.18 37.84
N PHE A 174 -3.98 -15.55 38.66
CA PHE A 174 -5.31 -15.94 38.17
C PHE A 174 -6.13 -14.72 37.72
N GLY A 175 -6.00 -13.56 38.37
CA GLY A 175 -6.59 -12.30 37.92
C GLY A 175 -5.96 -11.78 36.63
N GLU A 176 -4.62 -11.77 36.53
CA GLU A 176 -3.91 -11.47 35.29
C GLU A 176 -4.15 -12.53 34.22
N LYS A 177 -4.33 -13.81 34.57
CA LYS A 177 -4.67 -14.87 33.62
C LYS A 177 -6.08 -14.68 33.09
N GLU A 178 -7.06 -14.35 33.92
CA GLU A 178 -8.41 -14.00 33.46
C GLU A 178 -8.40 -12.76 32.57
N GLU A 179 -7.63 -11.73 32.92
CA GLU A 179 -7.50 -10.52 32.10
C GLU A 179 -6.73 -10.81 30.79
N LYS A 180 -5.67 -11.62 30.82
CA LYS A 180 -4.93 -12.08 29.64
C LYS A 180 -5.76 -13.01 28.76
N GLU A 181 -6.59 -13.89 29.33
CA GLU A 181 -7.52 -14.75 28.58
C GLU A 181 -8.63 -13.92 27.95
N LYS A 182 -9.15 -12.91 28.66
CA LYS A 182 -10.11 -11.94 28.12
C LYS A 182 -9.49 -11.12 26.98
N LEU A 183 -8.31 -10.54 27.19
CA LEU A 183 -7.58 -9.79 26.16
C LEU A 183 -7.20 -10.69 24.98
N ALA A 184 -6.83 -11.96 25.21
CA ALA A 184 -6.58 -12.93 24.15
C ALA A 184 -7.85 -13.23 23.34
N GLY A 185 -9.01 -13.32 24.00
CA GLY A 185 -10.31 -13.45 23.34
C GLY A 185 -10.67 -12.21 22.50
N GLU A 186 -10.42 -11.01 23.03
CA GLU A 186 -10.60 -9.76 22.29
C GLU A 186 -9.65 -9.68 21.09
N VAL A 187 -8.36 -10.00 21.26
CA VAL A 187 -7.36 -10.04 20.18
C VAL A 187 -7.72 -11.08 19.12
N ALA A 188 -8.20 -12.26 19.51
CA ALA A 188 -8.69 -13.27 18.57
C ALA A 188 -9.90 -12.77 17.77
N THR A 189 -10.81 -12.05 18.43
CA THR A 189 -11.96 -11.40 17.77
C THR A 189 -11.51 -10.34 16.77
N TRP A 190 -10.61 -9.44 17.18
CA TRP A 190 -10.02 -8.41 16.31
C TRP A 190 -9.26 -9.02 15.13
N ARG A 191 -8.53 -10.13 15.33
CA ARG A 191 -7.87 -10.86 14.26
C ARG A 191 -8.87 -11.43 13.26
N GLY A 192 -9.96 -12.05 13.73
CA GLY A 192 -11.03 -12.55 12.86
C GLY A 192 -11.72 -11.45 12.06
N MET A 193 -11.97 -10.29 12.68
CA MET A 193 -12.51 -9.11 11.99
C MET A 193 -11.53 -8.57 10.94
N TYR A 194 -10.23 -8.52 11.26
CA TYR A 194 -9.18 -8.10 10.34
C TYR A 194 -9.07 -9.03 9.14
N GLU A 195 -9.07 -10.35 9.34
CA GLU A 195 -9.06 -11.35 8.27
C GLU A 195 -10.30 -11.25 7.38
N THR A 196 -11.47 -11.01 7.97
CA THR A 196 -12.73 -10.79 7.22
C THR A 196 -12.62 -9.53 6.38
N CYS A 197 -12.15 -8.42 6.96
CA CYS A 197 -11.94 -7.17 6.24
C CYS A 197 -10.92 -7.32 5.09
N GLN A 198 -9.86 -8.12 5.29
CA GLN A 198 -8.92 -8.43 4.21
C GLN A 198 -9.56 -9.23 3.07
N LYS A 199 -10.42 -10.20 3.39
CA LYS A 199 -11.17 -10.99 2.39
C LYS A 199 -12.14 -10.10 1.61
N ASP A 200 -12.92 -9.29 2.32
CA ASP A 200 -13.87 -8.34 1.72
C ASP A 200 -13.14 -7.33 0.83
N GLY A 201 -12.03 -6.77 1.31
CA GLY A 201 -11.19 -5.89 0.53
C GLY A 201 -10.61 -6.56 -0.72
N SER A 202 -10.29 -7.85 -0.67
CA SER A 202 -9.83 -8.62 -1.83
C SER A 202 -10.96 -8.88 -2.82
N SER A 203 -12.16 -9.19 -2.34
CA SER A 203 -13.37 -9.35 -3.18
C SER A 203 -13.71 -8.05 -3.90
N LEU A 204 -13.77 -6.93 -3.17
CA LEU A 204 -14.05 -5.60 -3.73
C LEU A 204 -13.02 -5.21 -4.80
N ARG A 205 -11.73 -5.53 -4.59
CA ARG A 205 -10.69 -5.29 -5.61
C ARG A 205 -10.95 -6.09 -6.89
N GLN A 206 -11.40 -7.34 -6.78
CA GLN A 206 -11.75 -8.16 -7.95
C GLN A 206 -13.00 -7.62 -8.66
N ASP A 207 -14.03 -7.22 -7.91
CA ASP A 207 -15.25 -6.64 -8.47
C ASP A 207 -14.97 -5.33 -9.21
N VAL A 208 -14.13 -4.45 -8.65
CA VAL A 208 -13.67 -3.24 -9.33
C VAL A 208 -12.92 -3.58 -10.61
N LEU A 209 -12.00 -4.56 -10.57
CA LEU A 209 -11.25 -4.97 -11.76
C LEU A 209 -12.17 -5.52 -12.87
N LEU A 210 -13.17 -6.33 -12.51
CA LEU A 210 -14.16 -6.86 -13.46
C LEU A 210 -14.99 -5.74 -14.08
N LYS A 211 -15.51 -4.81 -13.26
CA LYS A 211 -16.26 -3.64 -13.74
C LYS A 211 -15.42 -2.72 -14.62
N THR A 212 -14.15 -2.54 -14.29
CA THR A 212 -13.22 -1.77 -15.13
C THR A 212 -13.05 -2.42 -16.51
N LYS A 213 -12.92 -3.75 -16.60
CA LYS A 213 -12.86 -4.47 -17.88
C LYS A 213 -14.15 -4.29 -18.69
N GLU A 214 -15.30 -4.41 -18.04
CA GLU A 214 -16.61 -4.20 -18.67
C GLU A 214 -16.74 -2.78 -19.25
N ILE A 215 -16.28 -1.76 -18.53
CA ILE A 215 -16.25 -0.37 -19.02
C ILE A 215 -15.40 -0.23 -20.28
N TYR A 216 -14.24 -0.88 -20.34
CA TYR A 216 -13.40 -0.85 -21.54
C TYR A 216 -14.10 -1.49 -22.75
N THR A 217 -14.73 -2.65 -22.56
CA THR A 217 -15.50 -3.30 -23.62
C THR A 217 -16.65 -2.41 -24.12
N LEU A 218 -17.44 -1.85 -23.20
CA LEU A 218 -18.53 -0.93 -23.56
C LEU A 218 -18.05 0.33 -24.27
N SER A 219 -16.85 0.82 -23.92
CA SER A 219 -16.23 1.97 -24.58
C SER A 219 -15.87 1.66 -26.04
N ASP A 220 -15.37 0.46 -26.32
CA ASP A 220 -15.03 0.04 -27.67
C ASP A 220 -16.27 -0.28 -28.51
N ASP A 221 -17.28 -0.92 -27.91
CA ASP A 221 -18.59 -1.12 -28.56
C ASP A 221 -19.22 0.23 -28.94
N LYS A 222 -19.16 1.22 -28.03
CA LYS A 222 -19.64 2.59 -28.31
C LYS A 222 -18.92 3.20 -29.51
N LYS A 223 -17.60 3.08 -29.60
CA LYS A 223 -16.84 3.59 -30.77
C LYS A 223 -17.27 2.91 -32.06
N SER A 224 -17.49 1.59 -32.02
CA SER A 224 -17.96 0.83 -33.18
C SER A 224 -19.34 1.31 -33.65
N ILE A 225 -20.28 1.46 -32.71
CA ILE A 225 -21.64 1.96 -33.00
C ILE A 225 -21.59 3.39 -33.57
N VAL A 226 -20.76 4.27 -33.01
CA VAL A 226 -20.57 5.64 -33.54
C VAL A 226 -20.08 5.59 -35.00
N GLY A 227 -19.11 4.73 -35.31
CA GLY A 227 -18.65 4.56 -36.70
C GLY A 227 -19.75 4.04 -37.64
N GLN A 228 -20.57 3.09 -37.19
CA GLN A 228 -21.71 2.61 -37.98
C GLN A 228 -22.75 3.71 -38.21
N LEU A 229 -23.01 4.55 -37.21
CA LEU A 229 -23.94 5.67 -37.31
C LEU A 229 -23.46 6.71 -38.34
N ASP A 230 -22.16 7.01 -38.34
CA ASP A 230 -21.59 7.98 -39.28
C ASP A 230 -21.65 7.45 -40.72
N ASN A 231 -21.33 6.17 -40.95
CA ASN A 231 -21.51 5.54 -42.27
C ASN A 231 -22.97 5.59 -42.75
N ALA A 232 -23.93 5.27 -41.88
CA ALA A 232 -25.35 5.31 -42.23
C ALA A 232 -25.83 6.74 -42.56
N ARG A 233 -25.28 7.76 -41.90
CA ARG A 233 -25.57 9.17 -42.21
C ARG A 233 -25.05 9.56 -43.59
N GLU A 234 -23.84 9.13 -43.95
CA GLU A 234 -23.27 9.37 -45.28
C GLU A 234 -24.10 8.72 -46.39
N GLU A 235 -24.53 7.47 -46.19
CA GLU A 235 -25.42 6.77 -47.12
C GLU A 235 -26.76 7.50 -47.28
N LEU A 236 -27.37 7.94 -46.17
CA LEU A 236 -28.64 8.66 -46.18
C LEU A 236 -28.52 10.01 -46.92
N GLU A 237 -27.42 10.72 -46.73
CA GLU A 237 -27.15 11.97 -47.46
C GLU A 237 -26.97 11.72 -48.96
N GLY A 238 -26.25 10.65 -49.34
CA GLY A 238 -26.13 10.24 -50.73
C GLY A 238 -27.48 9.92 -51.39
N LEU A 239 -28.35 9.20 -50.68
CA LEU A 239 -29.72 8.92 -51.13
C LEU A 239 -30.56 10.20 -51.24
N ARG A 240 -30.41 11.13 -50.30
CA ARG A 240 -31.11 12.43 -50.30
C ARG A 240 -30.77 13.22 -51.58
N VAL A 241 -29.49 13.36 -51.90
CA VAL A 241 -29.01 14.03 -53.12
C VAL A 241 -29.56 13.36 -54.39
N LYS A 242 -29.56 12.03 -54.44
CA LYS A 242 -30.12 11.29 -55.58
C LYS A 242 -31.63 11.52 -55.72
N ASN A 243 -32.36 11.59 -54.62
CA ASN A 243 -33.79 11.87 -54.64
C ASN A 243 -34.11 13.29 -55.13
N GLU A 244 -33.31 14.28 -54.75
CA GLU A 244 -33.41 15.65 -55.29
C GLU A 244 -33.17 15.70 -56.80
N GLU A 245 -32.19 14.94 -57.30
CA GLU A 245 -31.93 14.82 -58.73
C GLU A 245 -33.11 14.19 -59.48
N LEU A 246 -33.67 13.10 -58.95
CA LEU A 246 -34.85 12.44 -59.53
C LEU A 246 -36.06 13.37 -59.53
N THR A 247 -36.28 14.11 -58.44
CA THR A 247 -37.36 15.10 -58.32
C THR A 247 -37.23 16.17 -59.42
N ARG A 248 -36.01 16.67 -59.67
CA ARG A 248 -35.73 17.62 -60.76
C ARG A 248 -36.01 17.02 -62.14
N LYS A 249 -35.62 15.76 -62.39
CA LYS A 249 -35.89 15.07 -63.66
C LYS A 249 -37.39 14.90 -63.89
N ILE A 250 -38.14 14.50 -62.87
CA ILE A 250 -39.61 14.37 -62.94
C ILE A 250 -40.26 15.71 -63.28
N SER A 251 -39.83 16.80 -62.63
CA SER A 251 -40.29 18.15 -62.94
C SER A 251 -40.10 18.51 -64.42
N ASN A 252 -38.87 18.32 -64.95
CA ASN A 252 -38.56 18.62 -66.34
C ASN A 252 -39.38 17.78 -67.35
N LEU A 253 -39.63 16.51 -67.02
CA LEU A 253 -40.49 15.64 -67.81
C LEU A 253 -41.94 16.13 -67.78
N GLY A 254 -42.45 16.55 -66.63
CA GLY A 254 -43.76 17.18 -66.49
C GLY A 254 -43.92 18.40 -67.40
N ASP A 255 -42.94 19.31 -67.39
CA ASP A 255 -42.92 20.48 -68.29
C ASP A 255 -42.95 20.08 -69.78
N THR A 256 -42.24 19.00 -70.12
CA THR A 256 -42.19 18.49 -71.49
C THR A 256 -43.53 17.90 -71.92
N ILE A 257 -44.16 17.11 -71.05
CA ILE A 257 -45.50 16.55 -71.28
C ILE A 257 -46.50 17.68 -71.47
N GLN A 258 -46.49 18.71 -70.63
CA GLN A 258 -47.37 19.86 -70.75
C GLN A 258 -47.21 20.57 -72.10
N LYS A 259 -45.96 20.80 -72.55
CA LYS A 259 -45.68 21.39 -73.87
C LYS A 259 -46.21 20.52 -75.02
N LEU A 260 -46.07 19.20 -74.92
CA LEU A 260 -46.57 18.26 -75.91
C LEU A 260 -48.11 18.25 -75.93
N GLN A 261 -48.76 18.24 -74.77
CA GLN A 261 -50.22 18.35 -74.66
C GLN A 261 -50.73 19.64 -75.31
N THR A 262 -50.10 20.79 -75.03
CA THR A 262 -50.48 22.05 -75.69
C THR A 262 -50.34 21.98 -77.22
N LYS A 263 -49.24 21.42 -77.74
CA LYS A 263 -49.06 21.21 -79.19
C LYS A 263 -50.13 20.28 -79.78
N MET A 264 -50.47 19.22 -79.06
CA MET A 264 -51.49 18.27 -79.49
C MET A 264 -52.87 18.92 -79.58
N THR A 265 -53.27 19.70 -78.57
CA THR A 265 -54.52 20.49 -78.60
C THR A 265 -54.56 21.48 -79.76
N VAL A 266 -53.44 22.17 -80.05
CA VAL A 266 -53.35 23.06 -81.23
C VAL A 266 -53.53 22.27 -82.53
N LEU A 267 -52.91 21.10 -82.65
CA LEU A 267 -53.05 20.26 -83.83
C LEU A 267 -54.47 19.72 -84.01
N GLU A 268 -55.14 19.29 -82.93
CA GLU A 268 -56.54 18.87 -82.93
C GLU A 268 -57.46 19.99 -83.43
N ASN A 269 -57.29 21.22 -82.90
CA ASN A 269 -58.03 22.39 -83.35
C ASN A 269 -57.71 22.77 -84.81
N SER A 270 -56.49 22.51 -85.30
CA SER A 270 -56.12 22.78 -86.70
C SER A 270 -56.64 21.74 -87.70
N LYS A 271 -57.01 20.54 -87.24
CA LYS A 271 -57.65 19.51 -88.07
C LYS A 271 -59.13 19.81 -88.33
N GLU A 272 -59.74 20.73 -87.58
CA GLU A 272 -61.02 21.35 -87.94
C GLU A 272 -60.86 22.36 -89.10
N ILE A 273 -60.19 21.96 -90.20
CA ILE A 273 -60.46 22.61 -91.47
C ILE A 273 -61.88 22.20 -91.84
N THR A 274 -62.84 23.07 -91.55
CA THR A 274 -64.23 22.79 -91.87
C THR A 274 -64.42 22.86 -93.39
N SER A 275 -65.44 22.17 -93.91
CA SER A 275 -65.83 22.31 -95.33
C SER A 275 -66.04 23.79 -95.73
N LYS A 276 -66.37 24.64 -94.75
CA LYS A 276 -66.53 26.09 -94.92
C LYS A 276 -65.21 26.82 -95.13
N ASP A 277 -64.13 26.39 -94.47
CA ASP A 277 -62.79 26.97 -94.65
C ASP A 277 -62.20 26.57 -96.01
N ILE A 278 -62.41 25.32 -96.43
CA ILE A 278 -62.09 24.87 -97.80
C ILE A 278 -62.89 25.66 -98.83
N PHE A 279 -64.19 25.83 -98.60
CA PHE A 279 -65.06 26.60 -99.49
C PHE A 279 -64.65 28.08 -99.60
N ASN A 280 -64.31 28.73 -98.49
CA ASN A 280 -63.84 30.11 -98.47
C ASN A 280 -62.47 30.28 -99.14
N PHE A 281 -61.56 29.31 -98.97
CA PHE A 281 -60.27 29.29 -99.67
C PHE A 281 -60.45 29.12 -101.19
N ILE A 282 -61.33 28.21 -101.63
CA ILE A 282 -61.67 28.04 -103.05
C ILE A 282 -62.30 29.32 -103.59
N LYS A 283 -63.22 29.95 -102.86
CA LYS A 283 -63.86 31.20 -103.27
C LYS A 283 -62.85 32.35 -103.43
N SER A 284 -61.89 32.49 -102.51
CA SER A 284 -60.88 33.56 -102.60
C SER A 284 -59.86 33.34 -103.72
N LYS A 285 -59.51 32.08 -104.03
CA LYS A 285 -58.56 31.74 -105.10
C LYS A 285 -59.17 31.68 -106.50
N PHE A 286 -60.45 31.32 -106.62
CA PHE A 286 -61.06 31.03 -107.92
C PHE A 286 -62.29 31.89 -108.25
N ILE A 287 -62.88 32.60 -107.29
CA ILE A 287 -64.14 33.36 -107.51
C ILE A 287 -63.92 34.89 -107.31
N GLY A 288 -62.78 35.32 -106.78
CA GLY A 288 -62.45 36.75 -106.58
C GLY A 288 -61.79 37.49 -107.77
N GLY A 289 -61.62 36.85 -108.93
CA GLY A 289 -60.81 37.36 -110.04
C GLY A 289 -61.56 37.55 -111.36
N GLY A 290 -62.77 38.11 -111.35
CA GLY A 290 -63.55 38.28 -112.58
C GLY A 290 -64.49 39.49 -112.61
N LYS A 291 -63.98 40.59 -113.19
CA LYS A 291 -64.69 41.71 -113.89
C LYS A 291 -65.46 42.69 -112.99
N ASN A 292 -65.30 44.03 -113.01
CA ASN A 292 -64.70 44.98 -113.96
C ASN A 292 -64.85 44.62 -115.43
N ALA A 293 -66.09 44.72 -115.89
CA ALA A 293 -66.49 45.16 -117.22
C ALA A 293 -67.83 45.88 -117.06
#